data_AF-A0A820BLT0-F1
#
_entry.id   AF-A0A820BLT0-F1
#
_cell.length_a   1.000
_cell.length_b   1.000
_cell.length_c   1.000
_cell.angle_alpha   90.00
_cell.angle_beta   90.00
_cell.angle_gamma   90.00
#
_symmetry.space_group_name_H-M   'P 1'
#
loop_
_entity.id
_entity.type
_entity.pdbx_description
1 polymer ?
#
loop_
_entity_poly.entity_id
_entity_poly.type
_entity_poly.pdbx_seq_one_letter_code
_entity_poly.pdbx_strand_id
1 'polypeptide(L)'
;RLIISGTSEQITAAKTLVEERLYRLDQKNKELDNNSVMTTGSFFVLDSMSLDLDLEQFNDHLNGTSIGVDDVDSQDVDMTGNIRHNGQNQAEKRAHHNALERKRRDHIKGSFSDLRDVIPSLKGEKASRAHVLKAATEYIRNIKTKNLQHQKTIEELKKQNAIVELQIRLLERVKETGQYTRHINNNHHHHHHHHQQQEQLKKIELELNGIQTTRNLLTNENNPSISSHI
;
A
#
# COMPACT_ATOMS: atom_id res chain seq x y z
N ARG A 1 0.96 -19.90 59.47
CA ARG A 1 -0.16 -19.91 58.49
C ARG A 1 -0.25 -18.63 57.64
N LEU A 2 0.48 -17.54 57.93
CA LEU A 2 0.36 -16.25 57.21
C LEU A 2 1.27 -16.09 55.96
N ILE A 3 2.29 -16.93 55.77
CA ILE A 3 3.28 -16.78 54.67
C ILE A 3 2.82 -17.48 53.38
N ILE A 4 1.94 -18.50 53.50
CA ILE A 4 1.48 -19.30 52.36
C ILE A 4 0.33 -18.62 51.60
N SER A 5 -0.41 -17.69 52.23
CA SER A 5 -1.51 -16.96 51.56
C SER A 5 -1.00 -15.87 50.60
N GLY A 6 0.06 -15.15 50.97
CA GLY A 6 0.64 -14.09 50.13
C GLY A 6 1.25 -14.62 48.82
N THR A 7 1.77 -15.85 48.83
CA THR A 7 2.31 -16.48 47.62
C THR A 7 1.20 -16.96 46.68
N SER A 8 0.06 -17.41 47.20
CA SER A 8 -1.06 -17.89 46.38
C SER A 8 -1.74 -16.76 45.61
N GLU A 9 -1.90 -15.58 46.23
CA GLU A 9 -2.41 -14.38 45.56
C GLU A 9 -1.46 -13.88 44.48
N GLN A 10 -0.14 -13.87 44.74
CA GLN A 10 0.85 -13.49 43.74
C GLN A 10 0.88 -14.46 42.55
N ILE A 11 0.74 -15.76 42.80
CA ILE A 11 0.66 -16.79 41.75
C ILE A 11 -0.62 -16.61 40.92
N THR A 12 -1.75 -16.31 41.57
CA THR A 12 -3.03 -16.09 40.88
C THR A 12 -2.96 -14.84 40.01
N ALA A 13 -2.43 -13.73 40.53
CA ALA A 13 -2.23 -12.49 39.78
C ALA A 13 -1.27 -12.69 38.58
N ALA A 14 -0.18 -13.42 38.77
CA ALA A 14 0.74 -13.76 37.68
C ALA A 14 0.06 -14.61 36.62
N LYS A 15 -0.79 -15.57 37.00
CA LYS A 15 -1.54 -16.42 36.08
C LYS A 15 -2.54 -15.63 35.24
N THR A 16 -3.29 -14.72 35.86
CA THR A 16 -4.23 -13.83 35.17
C THR A 16 -3.52 -12.89 34.18
N LEU A 17 -2.37 -12.33 34.56
CA LEU A 17 -1.56 -11.49 33.67
C LEU A 17 -1.01 -12.26 32.47
N VAL A 18 -0.63 -13.52 32.66
CA VAL A 18 -0.19 -14.40 31.55
C VAL A 18 -1.35 -14.73 30.63
N GLU A 19 -2.53 -15.06 31.16
CA GLU A 19 -3.73 -15.32 30.35
C GLU A 19 -4.17 -14.08 29.57
N GLU A 20 -4.12 -12.89 30.18
CA GLU A 20 -4.41 -11.63 29.49
C GLU A 20 -3.37 -11.33 28.40
N ARG A 21 -2.08 -11.61 28.65
CA ARG A 21 -1.02 -11.46 27.65
C ARG A 21 -1.19 -12.42 26.48
N LEU A 22 -1.59 -13.66 26.74
CA LEU A 22 -1.90 -14.66 25.70
C LEU A 22 -3.12 -14.25 24.88
N TYR A 23 -4.17 -13.74 25.53
CA TYR A 23 -5.35 -13.23 24.82
C TYR A 23 -5.01 -12.04 23.92
N ARG A 24 -4.21 -11.09 24.41
CA ARG A 24 -3.73 -9.96 23.59
C ARG A 24 -2.83 -10.42 22.43
N LEU A 25 -2.01 -11.45 22.62
CA LEU A 25 -1.18 -12.03 21.56
C LEU A 25 -2.03 -12.75 20.50
N ASP A 26 -3.09 -13.46 20.89
CA ASP A 26 -4.02 -14.11 19.96
C ASP A 26 -4.77 -13.08 19.10
N GLN A 27 -5.22 -11.97 19.71
CA GLN A 27 -5.83 -10.86 18.98
C GLN A 27 -4.84 -10.21 18.00
N LYS A 28 -3.58 -9.99 18.44
CA LYS A 28 -2.53 -9.45 17.59
C LYS A 28 -2.12 -10.39 16.45
N ASN A 29 -2.17 -11.70 16.68
CA ASN A 29 -1.94 -12.70 15.63
C ASN A 29 -3.07 -12.73 14.60
N LYS A 30 -4.34 -12.55 15.03
CA LYS A 30 -5.47 -12.38 14.11
C LYS A 30 -5.38 -11.09 13.28
N GLU A 31 -4.79 -10.03 13.83
CA GLU A 31 -4.47 -8.82 13.06
C GLU A 31 -3.33 -9.05 12.04
N LEU A 32 -2.38 -9.93 12.37
CA LEU A 32 -1.28 -10.32 11.47
C LEU A 32 -1.77 -11.24 10.34
N ASP A 33 -2.67 -12.19 10.58
CA ASP A 33 -3.20 -13.07 9.52
C ASP A 33 -4.04 -12.30 8.49
N ASN A 34 -4.76 -11.26 8.91
CA ASN A 34 -5.44 -10.33 8.01
C ASN A 34 -4.45 -9.43 7.22
N ASN A 35 -3.21 -9.28 7.69
CA ASN A 35 -2.11 -8.58 7.02
C ASN A 35 -1.13 -9.52 6.27
N SER A 36 -1.17 -10.83 6.51
CA SER A 36 -0.13 -11.78 6.07
C SER A 36 -0.28 -12.22 4.62
N VAL A 37 -1.44 -12.03 3.98
CA VAL A 37 -1.64 -12.43 2.58
C VAL A 37 -0.78 -11.59 1.60
N MET A 38 -0.14 -10.50 2.06
CA MET A 38 0.72 -9.66 1.22
C MET A 38 2.24 -9.84 1.45
N THR A 39 2.70 -10.72 2.36
CA THR A 39 4.14 -10.81 2.70
C THR A 39 4.84 -12.12 2.32
N THR A 40 4.18 -13.08 1.69
CA THR A 40 4.86 -14.31 1.20
C THR A 40 4.97 -14.27 -0.32
N GLY A 41 5.86 -13.40 -0.78
CA GLY A 41 6.19 -13.25 -2.18
C GLY A 41 7.52 -12.53 -2.32
N SER A 42 8.59 -13.23 -1.93
CA SER A 42 9.95 -12.90 -2.32
C SER A 42 10.01 -12.69 -3.84
N PHE A 43 9.85 -11.45 -4.30
CA PHE A 43 10.10 -11.06 -5.68
C PHE A 43 10.92 -9.77 -5.66
N PHE A 44 12.24 -10.00 -5.58
CA PHE A 44 13.33 -9.09 -5.89
C PHE A 44 13.41 -7.75 -5.15
N VAL A 45 14.42 -7.70 -4.29
CA VAL A 45 15.24 -6.51 -4.03
C VAL A 45 15.69 -5.95 -5.39
N LEU A 46 14.98 -4.96 -5.91
CA LEU A 46 15.45 -4.00 -6.91
C LEU A 46 14.90 -2.65 -6.47
N ASP A 47 15.65 -1.95 -5.64
CA ASP A 47 16.63 -0.94 -6.06
C ASP A 47 15.96 0.45 -6.00
N SER A 48 16.44 1.21 -5.02
CA SER A 48 16.64 2.65 -5.03
C SER A 48 16.20 3.40 -6.30
N MET A 49 14.90 3.58 -6.55
CA MET A 49 14.44 4.65 -7.43
C MET A 49 13.16 5.29 -6.89
N SER A 50 13.31 6.58 -6.62
CA SER A 50 12.23 7.56 -6.62
C SER A 50 11.24 7.21 -7.74
N LEU A 51 9.98 7.01 -7.37
CA LEU A 51 8.92 6.76 -8.32
C LEU A 51 7.72 7.59 -7.86
N ASP A 52 7.83 8.89 -8.12
CA ASP A 52 6.67 9.70 -8.47
C ASP A 52 6.03 9.02 -9.69
N LEU A 53 5.05 8.15 -9.47
CA LEU A 53 4.23 7.68 -10.58
C LEU A 53 3.18 8.74 -10.88
N ASP A 54 3.48 9.52 -11.91
CA ASP A 54 2.48 10.21 -12.71
C ASP A 54 1.34 9.24 -13.07
N LEU A 55 0.13 9.71 -12.80
CA LEU A 55 -1.11 8.96 -12.98
C LEU A 55 -1.47 8.73 -14.46
N GLU A 56 -0.67 9.24 -15.40
CA GLU A 56 -0.92 9.15 -16.85
C GLU A 56 -0.55 7.79 -17.49
N GLN A 57 0.32 6.98 -16.89
CA GLN A 57 0.78 5.72 -17.52
C GLN A 57 -0.13 4.50 -17.31
N PHE A 58 -1.17 4.60 -16.48
CA PHE A 58 -2.06 3.46 -16.23
C PHE A 58 -3.15 3.27 -17.30
N ASN A 59 -3.23 4.15 -18.29
CA ASN A 59 -4.22 4.05 -19.37
C ASN A 59 -3.82 3.04 -20.47
N ASP A 60 -2.52 2.73 -20.62
CA ASP A 60 -2.04 1.91 -21.74
C ASP A 60 -2.18 0.40 -21.51
N HIS A 61 -2.27 -0.06 -20.26
CA HIS A 61 -2.34 -1.51 -19.98
C HIS A 61 -3.73 -2.13 -20.13
N LEU A 62 -4.79 -1.32 -20.18
CA LEU A 62 -6.15 -1.80 -20.51
C LEU A 62 -6.40 -1.87 -22.03
N ASN A 63 -5.54 -1.26 -22.84
CA ASN A 63 -5.58 -1.35 -24.31
C ASN A 63 -4.75 -2.52 -24.86
N GLY A 64 -3.93 -3.18 -24.03
CA GLY A 64 -2.96 -4.20 -24.46
C GLY A 64 -3.45 -5.65 -24.45
N THR A 65 -4.59 -5.98 -23.85
CA THR A 65 -5.19 -7.32 -24.04
C THR A 65 -6.03 -7.29 -25.32
N SER A 66 -5.34 -7.22 -26.45
CA SER A 66 -5.91 -7.66 -27.72
C SER A 66 -6.27 -9.12 -27.53
N ILE A 67 -7.55 -9.40 -27.27
CA ILE A 67 -8.11 -10.74 -27.41
C ILE A 67 -7.79 -11.12 -28.85
N GLY A 68 -6.85 -12.05 -29.01
CA GLY A 68 -6.49 -12.61 -30.30
C GLY A 68 -7.78 -12.98 -31.03
N VAL A 69 -8.11 -12.16 -32.03
CA VAL A 69 -9.02 -12.52 -33.08
C VAL A 69 -8.25 -13.56 -33.87
N ASP A 70 -8.49 -14.84 -33.58
CA ASP A 70 -8.14 -15.87 -34.54
C ASP A 70 -8.92 -15.54 -35.82
N ASP A 71 -8.18 -15.07 -36.83
CA ASP A 71 -8.64 -14.80 -38.18
C ASP A 71 -9.30 -16.07 -38.73
N VAL A 72 -10.63 -16.14 -38.66
CA VAL A 72 -11.39 -17.09 -39.47
C VAL A 72 -11.68 -16.40 -40.80
N ASP A 73 -10.72 -16.63 -41.69
CA ASP A 73 -10.72 -16.43 -43.14
C ASP A 73 -12.14 -16.33 -43.73
N SER A 74 -12.55 -15.09 -44.05
CA SER A 74 -13.75 -14.83 -44.85
C SER A 74 -13.36 -14.91 -46.32
N GLN A 75 -13.19 -16.13 -46.85
CA GLN A 75 -13.14 -16.31 -48.29
C GLN A 75 -14.56 -16.18 -48.86
N ASP A 76 -14.80 -15.01 -49.44
CA ASP A 76 -15.90 -14.78 -50.36
C ASP A 76 -15.74 -15.68 -51.59
N VAL A 77 -16.58 -16.71 -51.69
CA VAL A 77 -16.91 -17.37 -52.96
C VAL A 77 -18.36 -17.07 -53.30
N ASP A 78 -18.59 -15.94 -53.97
CA ASP A 78 -19.79 -15.75 -54.75
C ASP A 78 -19.68 -16.60 -56.02
N MET A 79 -20.65 -17.48 -56.25
CA MET A 79 -21.23 -17.67 -57.57
C MET A 79 -22.50 -18.52 -57.46
N THR A 80 -23.61 -17.91 -57.88
CA THR A 80 -24.87 -18.54 -58.36
C THR A 80 -25.89 -18.98 -57.31
N GLY A 81 -26.83 -18.06 -57.02
CA GLY A 81 -28.26 -18.37 -57.07
C GLY A 81 -28.91 -18.98 -55.82
N ASN A 82 -29.14 -18.18 -54.77
CA ASN A 82 -30.37 -18.35 -53.96
C ASN A 82 -30.64 -17.17 -53.01
N ILE A 83 -31.57 -16.30 -53.39
CA ILE A 83 -32.02 -15.10 -52.64
C ILE A 83 -32.74 -15.47 -51.30
N ARG A 84 -32.84 -16.75 -50.94
CA ARG A 84 -33.56 -17.24 -49.76
C ARG A 84 -32.69 -17.66 -48.56
N HIS A 85 -31.37 -17.64 -48.66
CA HIS A 85 -30.45 -18.05 -47.57
C HIS A 85 -29.72 -16.88 -46.86
N ASN A 86 -29.77 -15.66 -47.41
CA ASN A 86 -29.00 -14.53 -46.87
C ASN A 86 -29.52 -14.01 -45.51
N GLY A 87 -30.82 -14.21 -45.21
CA GLY A 87 -31.41 -13.82 -43.92
C GLY A 87 -31.00 -14.74 -42.77
N GLN A 88 -30.78 -16.04 -43.04
CA GLN A 88 -30.40 -17.03 -42.04
C GLN A 88 -28.94 -16.83 -41.59
N ASN A 89 -28.01 -16.59 -42.53
CA ASN A 89 -26.62 -16.28 -42.22
C ASN A 89 -26.46 -15.00 -41.37
N GLN A 90 -27.29 -13.98 -41.57
CA GLN A 90 -27.26 -12.78 -40.72
C GLN A 90 -27.81 -13.04 -39.32
N ALA A 91 -28.89 -13.82 -39.20
CA ALA A 91 -29.44 -14.20 -37.90
C ALA A 91 -28.45 -15.06 -37.10
N GLU A 92 -27.76 -16.00 -37.76
CA GLU A 92 -26.72 -16.84 -37.17
C GLU A 92 -25.50 -16.02 -36.73
N LYS A 93 -24.99 -15.12 -37.59
CA LYS A 93 -23.90 -14.18 -37.21
C LYS A 93 -24.28 -13.32 -36.00
N ARG A 94 -25.51 -12.80 -35.95
CA ARG A 94 -26.02 -12.04 -34.78
C ARG A 94 -26.14 -12.91 -33.53
N ALA A 95 -26.61 -14.15 -33.66
CA ALA A 95 -26.72 -15.09 -32.55
C ALA A 95 -25.34 -15.45 -31.98
N HIS A 96 -24.37 -15.71 -32.85
CA HIS A 96 -22.98 -15.99 -32.48
C HIS A 96 -22.35 -14.79 -31.76
N HIS A 97 -22.46 -13.58 -32.31
CA HIS A 97 -21.99 -12.36 -31.66
C HIS A 97 -22.61 -12.16 -30.28
N ASN A 98 -23.93 -12.37 -30.15
CA ASN A 98 -24.62 -12.29 -28.85
C ASN A 98 -24.14 -13.36 -27.85
N ALA A 99 -23.77 -14.54 -28.33
CA ALA A 99 -23.21 -15.61 -27.49
C ALA A 99 -21.81 -15.24 -26.98
N LEU A 100 -20.94 -14.74 -27.85
CA LEU A 100 -19.59 -14.26 -27.47
C LEU A 100 -19.66 -13.11 -26.47
N GLU A 101 -20.52 -12.14 -26.70
CA GLU A 101 -20.67 -11.00 -25.80
C GLU A 101 -21.23 -11.42 -24.43
N ARG A 102 -22.12 -12.42 -24.37
CA ARG A 102 -22.53 -13.03 -23.09
C ARG A 102 -21.33 -13.64 -22.35
N LYS A 103 -20.53 -14.46 -23.03
CA LYS A 103 -19.31 -15.06 -22.45
C LYS A 103 -18.35 -13.99 -21.93
N ARG A 104 -18.16 -12.89 -22.67
CA ARG A 104 -17.34 -11.75 -22.24
C ARG A 104 -17.88 -11.09 -20.98
N ARG A 105 -19.20 -10.84 -20.90
CA ARG A 105 -19.83 -10.25 -19.72
C ARG A 105 -19.74 -11.15 -18.49
N ASP A 106 -19.86 -12.46 -18.66
CA ASP A 106 -19.71 -13.43 -17.57
C ASP A 106 -18.28 -13.43 -17.03
N HIS A 107 -17.29 -13.37 -17.92
CA HIS A 107 -15.89 -13.24 -17.51
C HIS A 107 -15.64 -11.96 -16.69
N ILE A 108 -16.11 -10.81 -17.17
CA ILE A 108 -15.99 -9.53 -16.45
C ILE A 108 -16.70 -9.60 -15.09
N LYS A 109 -17.88 -10.22 -15.04
CA LYS A 109 -18.60 -10.43 -13.78
C LYS A 109 -17.78 -11.27 -12.79
N GLY A 110 -17.05 -12.28 -13.28
CA GLY A 110 -16.07 -13.04 -12.51
C GLY A 110 -14.98 -12.13 -11.94
N SER A 111 -14.29 -11.36 -12.80
CA SER A 111 -13.22 -10.45 -12.36
C SER A 111 -13.68 -9.41 -11.34
N PHE A 112 -14.92 -8.91 -11.44
CA PHE A 112 -15.49 -8.01 -10.42
C PHE A 112 -15.74 -8.71 -9.08
N SER A 113 -16.05 -10.01 -9.09
CA SER A 113 -16.22 -10.81 -7.88
C SER A 113 -14.87 -11.03 -7.22
N ASP A 114 -13.86 -11.43 -7.99
CA ASP A 114 -12.48 -11.61 -7.51
C ASP A 114 -11.92 -10.31 -6.94
N LEU A 115 -12.12 -9.18 -7.62
CA LEU A 115 -11.68 -7.87 -7.15
C LEU A 115 -12.37 -7.47 -5.84
N ARG A 116 -13.66 -7.74 -5.69
CA ARG A 116 -14.38 -7.43 -4.44
C ARG A 116 -13.83 -8.25 -3.28
N ASP A 117 -13.56 -9.53 -3.51
CA ASP A 117 -13.19 -10.46 -2.45
C ASP A 117 -11.80 -10.17 -1.86
N VAL A 118 -10.91 -9.51 -2.63
CA VAL A 118 -9.60 -9.03 -2.15
C VAL A 118 -9.67 -7.67 -1.44
N ILE A 119 -10.80 -6.96 -1.48
CA ILE A 119 -10.97 -5.66 -0.82
C ILE A 119 -11.58 -5.88 0.58
N PRO A 120 -10.84 -5.63 1.68
CA PRO A 120 -11.30 -5.96 3.03
C PRO A 120 -12.62 -5.29 3.43
N SER A 121 -12.86 -4.06 2.99
CA SER A 121 -14.08 -3.32 3.31
C SER A 121 -15.33 -3.83 2.61
N LEU A 122 -15.19 -4.66 1.56
CA LEU A 122 -16.32 -5.18 0.78
C LEU A 122 -16.60 -6.66 1.04
N LYS A 123 -15.80 -7.30 1.91
CA LYS A 123 -15.90 -8.73 2.17
C LYS A 123 -17.24 -9.06 2.84
N GLY A 124 -18.02 -9.91 2.21
CA GLY A 124 -19.36 -10.30 2.69
C GLY A 124 -20.46 -9.28 2.41
N GLU A 125 -20.18 -8.19 1.70
CA GLU A 125 -21.18 -7.17 1.35
C GLU A 125 -21.60 -7.24 -0.12
N LYS A 126 -22.88 -6.90 -0.38
CA LYS A 126 -23.37 -6.69 -1.74
C LYS A 126 -22.97 -5.28 -2.22
N ALA A 127 -21.86 -5.20 -2.94
CA ALA A 127 -21.36 -3.95 -3.53
C ALA A 127 -21.76 -3.80 -5.01
N SER A 128 -22.12 -2.58 -5.42
CA SER A 128 -22.32 -2.22 -6.84
C SER A 128 -20.98 -2.12 -7.58
N ARG A 129 -20.96 -2.26 -8.92
CA ARG A 129 -19.71 -2.16 -9.71
C ARG A 129 -18.96 -0.84 -9.47
N ALA A 130 -19.69 0.28 -9.45
CA ALA A 130 -19.11 1.59 -9.18
C ALA A 130 -18.51 1.66 -7.77
N HIS A 131 -19.19 1.08 -6.78
CA HIS A 131 -18.68 1.02 -5.41
C HIS A 131 -17.42 0.14 -5.31
N VAL A 132 -17.38 -1.02 -5.98
CA VAL A 132 -16.19 -1.88 -6.05
C VAL A 132 -14.99 -1.12 -6.60
N LEU A 133 -15.14 -0.40 -7.72
CA LEU A 133 -14.06 0.39 -8.32
C LEU A 133 -13.57 1.52 -7.40
N LYS A 134 -14.50 2.21 -6.73
CA LYS A 134 -14.18 3.27 -5.78
C LYS A 134 -13.40 2.72 -4.59
N ALA A 135 -13.90 1.65 -3.97
CA ALA A 135 -13.25 1.01 -2.83
C ALA A 135 -11.89 0.41 -3.21
N ALA A 136 -11.73 -0.14 -4.42
CA ALA A 136 -10.45 -0.62 -4.93
C ALA A 136 -9.42 0.51 -4.98
N THR A 137 -9.79 1.66 -5.56
CA THR A 137 -8.95 2.84 -5.63
C THR A 137 -8.53 3.34 -4.24
N GLU A 138 -9.49 3.39 -3.31
CA GLU A 138 -9.23 3.80 -1.92
C GLU A 138 -8.32 2.79 -1.19
N TYR A 139 -8.54 1.50 -1.40
CA TYR A 139 -7.74 0.44 -0.79
C TYR A 139 -6.30 0.45 -1.29
N ILE A 140 -6.08 0.62 -2.60
CA ILE A 140 -4.74 0.79 -3.18
C ILE A 140 -4.03 1.99 -2.57
N ARG A 141 -4.72 3.14 -2.46
CA ARG A 141 -4.15 4.35 -1.84
C ARG A 141 -3.75 4.10 -0.38
N ASN A 142 -4.62 3.43 0.38
CA ASN A 142 -4.37 3.12 1.78
C ASN A 142 -3.15 2.19 1.95
N ILE A 143 -3.07 1.10 1.18
CA ILE A 143 -1.92 0.18 1.24
C ILE A 143 -0.62 0.90 0.87
N LYS A 144 -0.62 1.75 -0.15
CA LYS A 144 0.57 2.55 -0.52
C LYS A 144 1.06 3.42 0.65
N THR A 145 0.16 4.16 1.29
CA THR A 145 0.50 4.99 2.46
C THR A 145 1.00 4.14 3.64
N LYS A 146 0.35 3.00 3.91
CA LYS A 146 0.78 2.08 4.98
C LYS A 146 2.15 1.47 4.71
N ASN A 147 2.43 1.06 3.47
CA ASN A 147 3.73 0.53 3.08
C ASN A 147 4.83 1.57 3.27
N LEU A 148 4.58 2.83 2.90
CA LEU A 148 5.52 3.92 3.14
C LEU A 148 5.77 4.14 4.65
N GLN A 149 4.72 4.09 5.47
CA GLN A 149 4.86 4.22 6.92
C GLN A 149 5.64 3.06 7.52
N HIS A 150 5.35 1.82 7.10
CA HIS A 150 6.09 0.64 7.53
C HIS A 150 7.57 0.73 7.13
N GLN A 151 7.87 1.21 5.93
CA GLN A 151 9.25 1.42 5.47
C GLN A 151 10.00 2.39 6.38
N LYS A 152 9.37 3.54 6.74
CA LYS A 152 9.94 4.48 7.72
C LYS A 152 10.18 3.85 9.08
N THR A 153 9.23 3.04 9.57
CA THR A 153 9.39 2.32 10.84
C THR A 153 10.52 1.30 10.77
N ILE A 154 10.67 0.57 9.66
CA ILE A 154 11.77 -0.38 9.46
C ILE A 154 13.11 0.35 9.50
N GLU A 155 13.24 1.49 8.82
CA GLU A 155 14.47 2.29 8.82
C GLU A 155 14.82 2.84 10.19
N GLU A 156 13.83 3.33 10.93
CA GLU A 156 14.03 3.80 12.30
C GLU A 156 14.48 2.66 13.23
N LEU A 157 13.82 1.51 13.17
CA LEU A 157 14.21 0.33 13.95
C LEU A 157 15.62 -0.16 13.61
N LYS A 158 16.02 -0.12 12.33
CA LYS A 158 17.39 -0.45 11.92
C LYS A 158 18.42 0.51 12.55
N LYS A 159 18.13 1.81 12.58
CA LYS A 159 19.00 2.80 13.24
C LYS A 159 19.11 2.55 14.74
N GLN A 160 17.98 2.27 15.39
CA GLN A 160 17.95 1.97 16.82
C GLN A 160 18.73 0.69 17.15
N ASN A 161 18.55 -0.38 16.36
CA ASN A 161 19.31 -1.61 16.51
C ASN A 161 20.81 -1.37 16.36
N ALA A 162 21.24 -0.60 15.36
CA ALA A 162 22.66 -0.27 15.18
C ALA A 162 23.25 0.47 16.40
N ILE A 163 22.48 1.37 17.02
CA ILE A 163 22.90 2.07 18.24
C ILE A 163 23.04 1.09 19.41
N VAL A 164 22.06 0.22 19.61
CA VAL A 164 22.09 -0.77 20.69
C VAL A 164 23.23 -1.77 20.50
N GLU A 165 23.45 -2.26 19.29
CA GLU A 165 24.58 -3.13 18.95
C GLU A 165 25.93 -2.46 19.25
N LEU A 166 26.07 -1.17 18.94
CA LEU A 166 27.26 -0.40 19.29
C LEU A 166 27.43 -0.27 20.81
N GLN A 167 26.35 0.01 21.55
CA GLN A 167 26.39 0.09 23.01
C GLN A 167 26.80 -1.24 23.63
N ILE A 168 26.25 -2.36 23.16
CA ILE A 168 26.62 -3.71 23.61
C ILE A 168 28.12 -3.94 23.40
N ARG A 169 28.63 -3.69 22.19
CA ARG A 169 30.05 -3.85 21.87
C ARG A 169 30.97 -3.01 22.76
N LEU A 170 30.58 -1.77 23.05
CA LEU A 170 31.33 -0.88 23.94
C LEU A 170 31.32 -1.39 25.39
N LEU A 171 30.17 -1.85 25.88
CA LEU A 171 30.03 -2.41 27.22
C LEU A 171 30.81 -3.71 27.38
N GLU A 172 30.81 -4.59 26.37
CA GLU A 172 31.63 -5.80 26.34
C GLU A 172 33.12 -5.45 26.45
N ARG A 173 33.59 -4.46 25.69
CA ARG A 173 34.99 -3.98 25.78
C ARG A 173 35.32 -3.37 27.14
N VAL A 174 34.43 -2.60 27.74
CA VAL A 174 34.62 -2.04 29.08
C VAL A 174 34.66 -3.13 30.15
N LYS A 175 33.82 -4.17 30.01
CA LYS A 175 33.82 -5.34 30.89
C LYS A 175 35.12 -6.14 30.81
N GLU A 176 35.71 -6.25 29.62
CA GLU A 176 37.02 -6.89 29.39
C GLU A 176 38.21 -6.04 29.89
N THR A 177 38.11 -4.71 29.82
CA THR A 177 39.22 -3.78 30.14
C THR A 177 39.16 -3.17 31.54
N GLY A 178 38.07 -3.35 32.30
CA GLY A 178 37.94 -2.94 33.69
C GLY A 178 37.89 -1.43 33.97
N GLN A 179 37.74 -0.58 32.95
CA GLN A 179 37.78 0.90 33.10
C GLN A 179 36.44 1.56 32.73
N TYR A 180 35.66 1.93 33.74
CA TYR A 180 34.24 2.33 33.59
C TYR A 180 33.95 3.79 33.17
N THR A 181 34.92 4.70 33.08
CA THR A 181 34.59 6.14 33.27
C THR A 181 34.99 7.15 32.19
N ARG A 182 35.37 6.76 30.96
CA ARG A 182 35.82 7.78 29.97
C ARG A 182 34.99 7.95 28.69
N HIS A 183 34.10 7.01 28.33
CA HIS A 183 33.55 6.98 26.96
C HIS A 183 32.05 7.34 26.82
N ILE A 184 31.29 7.44 27.90
CA ILE A 184 29.85 7.78 27.84
C ILE A 184 29.60 9.26 27.52
N ASN A 185 30.49 10.16 27.93
CA ASN A 185 30.28 11.61 27.78
C ASN A 185 30.41 12.12 26.33
N ASN A 186 31.12 11.40 25.46
CA ASN A 186 31.34 11.86 24.07
C ASN A 186 30.19 11.49 23.12
N ASN A 187 29.48 10.38 23.38
CA ASN A 187 28.35 9.95 22.53
C ASN A 187 27.05 10.72 22.82
N HIS A 188 26.85 11.19 24.05
CA HIS A 188 25.69 12.01 24.41
C HIS A 188 25.69 13.37 23.70
N HIS A 189 26.87 13.96 23.47
CA HIS A 189 27.02 15.23 22.74
C HIS A 189 26.66 15.10 21.25
N HIS A 190 27.03 14.00 20.60
CA HIS A 190 26.75 13.80 19.18
C HIS A 190 25.26 13.57 18.90
N HIS A 191 24.57 12.84 19.79
CA HIS A 191 23.12 12.61 19.67
C HIS A 191 22.30 13.88 19.95
N HIS A 192 22.70 14.68 20.96
CA HIS A 192 22.06 15.97 21.23
C HIS A 192 22.25 16.96 20.06
N HIS A 193 23.46 17.02 19.49
CA HIS A 193 23.75 17.89 18.36
C HIS A 193 23.02 17.47 17.07
N HIS A 194 22.92 16.17 16.81
CA HIS A 194 22.17 15.66 15.66
C HIS A 194 20.66 15.86 15.82
N HIS A 195 20.11 15.66 17.03
CA HIS A 195 18.71 15.93 17.31
C HIS A 195 18.37 17.43 17.19
N GLN A 196 19.22 18.32 17.70
CA GLN A 196 19.06 19.76 17.51
C GLN A 196 19.13 20.16 16.03
N GLN A 197 20.02 19.57 15.23
CA GLN A 197 20.05 19.82 13.78
C GLN A 197 18.76 19.38 13.09
N GLN A 198 18.20 18.23 13.45
CA GLN A 198 16.94 17.76 12.86
C GLN A 198 15.77 18.68 13.20
N GLU A 199 15.68 19.18 14.42
CA GLU A 199 14.65 20.16 14.81
C GLU A 199 14.81 21.49 14.07
N GLN A 200 16.04 21.94 13.85
CA GLN A 200 16.30 23.13 13.03
C GLN A 200 15.88 22.93 11.57
N LEU A 201 16.19 21.77 10.97
CA LEU A 201 15.78 21.45 9.59
C LEU A 201 14.26 21.41 9.44
N LYS A 202 13.56 20.84 10.41
CA LYS A 202 12.09 20.78 10.43
C LYS A 202 11.45 22.17 10.53
N LYS A 203 12.10 23.08 11.27
CA LYS A 203 11.68 24.48 11.37
C LYS A 203 11.87 25.23 10.04
N ILE A 204 13.00 25.02 9.36
CA ILE A 204 13.27 25.60 8.04
C ILE A 204 12.25 25.10 7.00
N GLU A 205 11.90 23.82 7.04
CA GLU A 205 10.91 23.23 6.13
C GLU A 205 9.52 23.86 6.31
N LEU A 206 9.10 24.08 7.56
CA LEU A 206 7.85 24.79 7.86
C LEU A 206 7.87 26.24 7.37
N GLU A 207 9.00 26.95 7.55
CA GLU A 207 9.18 28.32 7.03
C GLU A 207 9.12 28.36 5.50
N LEU A 208 9.77 27.41 4.82
CA LEU A 208 9.72 27.30 3.35
C LEU A 208 8.29 27.07 2.84
N ASN A 209 7.51 26.21 3.50
CA ASN A 209 6.12 25.96 3.14
C ASN A 209 5.25 27.21 3.36
N GLY A 210 5.49 27.96 4.43
CA GLY A 210 4.86 29.26 4.66
C GLY A 210 5.18 30.26 3.55
N ILE A 211 6.46 30.37 3.15
CA ILE A 211 6.91 31.25 2.07
C ILE A 211 6.28 30.86 0.73
N GLN A 212 6.18 29.57 0.41
CA GLN A 212 5.52 29.10 -0.81
C GLN A 212 4.02 29.43 -0.81
N THR A 213 3.35 29.30 0.34
CA THR A 213 1.94 29.68 0.48
C THR A 213 1.73 31.17 0.22
N THR A 214 2.58 32.03 0.80
CA THR A 214 2.54 33.48 0.57
C THR A 214 2.87 33.84 -0.88
N ARG A 215 3.83 33.15 -1.50
CA ARG A 215 4.17 33.33 -2.92
C ARG A 215 2.98 33.01 -3.82
N ASN A 216 2.29 31.90 -3.58
CA ASN A 216 1.13 31.48 -4.37
C ASN A 216 -0.04 32.47 -4.25
N LEU A 217 -0.21 33.11 -3.09
CA LEU A 217 -1.19 34.18 -2.88
C LEU A 217 -0.82 35.45 -3.66
N LEU A 218 0.47 35.83 -3.70
CA LEU A 218 0.96 37.00 -4.44
C LEU A 218 0.98 36.81 -5.97
N THR A 219 1.08 35.58 -6.46
CA THR A 219 1.01 35.28 -7.91
C THR A 219 -0.43 35.26 -8.45
N ASN A 220 -1.44 35.08 -7.59
CA ASN A 220 -2.85 35.14 -8.00
C ASN A 220 -3.42 36.57 -8.10
N GLU A 221 -2.74 37.58 -7.54
CA GLU A 221 -3.15 38.99 -7.61
C GLU A 221 -2.63 39.73 -8.85
N ASN A 222 -1.80 39.10 -9.69
CA ASN A 222 -1.17 39.73 -10.87
C ASN A 222 -1.74 39.25 -12.22
N ASN A 223 -3.06 39.01 -12.30
CA ASN A 223 -3.76 39.02 -13.58
C ASN A 223 -4.60 40.30 -13.67
N PRO A 224 -4.06 41.41 -14.20
CA PRO A 224 -4.91 42.52 -14.59
C PRO A 224 -5.71 42.03 -15.80
N SER A 225 -7.00 41.79 -15.61
CA SER A 225 -7.96 41.84 -16.72
C SER A 225 -7.90 43.23 -17.36
N ILE A 226 -6.92 43.46 -18.21
CA ILE A 226 -6.98 44.50 -19.23
C ILE A 226 -7.92 43.96 -20.29
N SER A 227 -9.19 44.30 -20.14
CA SER A 227 -10.11 44.43 -21.27
C SER A 227 -10.72 45.82 -21.20
N SER A 228 -9.92 46.81 -21.60
CA SER A 228 -10.41 48.12 -22.01
C SER A 228 -11.22 47.97 -23.30
N HIS A 229 -12.36 48.66 -23.32
CA HIS A 229 -13.27 48.87 -24.44
C HIS A 229 -12.57 49.13 -25.79
N ILE A 230 -13.04 48.45 -26.85
CA ILE A 230 -13.67 49.03 -28.07
C ILE A 230 -14.81 48.09 -28.48
#